data_AF-W8YB57-F1
#
_entry.id   AF-W8YB57-F1
#
_cell.length_a   1.000
_cell.length_b   1.000
_cell.length_c   1.000
_cell.angle_alpha   90.00
_cell.angle_beta   90.00
_cell.angle_gamma   90.00
#
_symmetry.space_group_name_H-M   'P 1'
#
loop_
_entity.id
_entity.type
_entity.pdbx_description
1 polymer ?
#
loop_
_entity_poly.entity_id
_entity_poly.type
_entity_poly.pdbx_seq_one_letter_code
_entity_poly.pdbx_strand_id
1 'polypeptide(L)' 'MVKKFKFTKEELVAAWKDPQVREKSKDLPNHPSGKVLNELSEEELAEVQGASDVQVATTPMCVRLTVLPATSIKLCK' A
#
# COMPACT_ATOMS: atom_id res chain seq x y z
N MET A 1 -14.94 -21.24 30.12
CA MET A 1 -14.43 -19.92 30.57
C MET A 1 -14.77 -18.89 29.51
N VAL A 2 -15.65 -17.94 29.80
CA VAL A 2 -15.96 -16.85 28.87
C VAL A 2 -14.82 -15.84 28.96
N LYS A 3 -14.03 -15.70 27.89
CA LYS A 3 -12.99 -14.66 27.79
C LYS A 3 -13.67 -13.31 27.98
N LYS A 4 -13.41 -12.61 29.08
CA LYS A 4 -13.80 -11.20 29.25
C LYS A 4 -13.01 -10.40 28.20
N PHE A 5 -13.67 -10.04 27.11
CA PHE A 5 -13.13 -9.07 26.18
C PHE A 5 -13.19 -7.70 26.85
N LYS A 6 -12.05 -6.99 26.86
CA LYS A 6 -11.97 -5.60 27.37
C LYS A 6 -12.81 -4.62 26.53
N PHE A 7 -13.18 -5.01 25.30
CA PHE A 7 -13.85 -4.18 24.31
C PHE A 7 -15.20 -4.79 23.92
N THR A 8 -16.18 -3.92 23.63
CA THR A 8 -17.43 -4.32 22.96
C THR A 8 -17.15 -4.73 21.51
N LYS A 9 -18.11 -5.41 20.88
CA LYS A 9 -17.97 -5.86 19.49
C LYS A 9 -17.89 -4.67 18.54
N GLU A 10 -18.65 -3.63 18.84
CA GLU A 10 -18.76 -2.41 18.07
C GLU A 10 -17.45 -1.60 18.13
N GLU A 11 -16.86 -1.48 19.33
CA GLU A 11 -15.55 -0.85 19.50
C GLU A 11 -14.44 -1.62 18.78
N LEU A 12 -14.48 -2.95 18.82
CA LEU A 12 -13.55 -3.81 18.08
C LEU A 12 -13.63 -3.58 16.57
N VAL A 13 -14.85 -3.57 16.03
CA VAL A 13 -15.07 -3.36 14.59
C VAL A 13 -14.67 -1.94 14.20
N ALA A 14 -14.95 -0.93 15.02
CA ALA A 14 -14.54 0.44 14.76
C ALA A 14 -13.01 0.56 14.74
N ALA A 15 -12.32 -0.03 15.72
CA ALA A 15 -10.86 -0.02 15.78
C ALA A 15 -10.22 -0.81 14.62
N TRP A 16 -10.81 -1.89 14.13
CA TRP A 16 -10.27 -2.58 12.94
C TRP A 16 -10.53 -1.83 11.63
N LYS A 17 -11.58 -1.01 11.55
CA LYS A 17 -11.91 -0.25 10.33
C LYS A 17 -11.18 1.09 10.22
N ASP A 18 -10.88 1.73 11.35
CA ASP A 18 -10.29 3.07 11.39
C ASP A 18 -8.92 3.05 12.11
N PRO A 19 -7.81 3.35 11.40
CA PRO A 19 -6.48 3.41 12.00
C PRO A 19 -6.37 4.40 13.17
N GLN A 20 -7.05 5.55 13.10
CA GLN A 20 -6.97 6.56 14.17
C GLN A 20 -7.66 6.11 15.45
N VAL A 21 -8.72 5.30 15.32
CA VAL A 21 -9.40 4.67 16.45
C VAL A 21 -8.52 3.55 17.02
N ARG A 22 -7.85 2.80 16.14
CA ARG A 22 -6.94 1.72 16.52
C ARG A 22 -5.75 2.20 17.32
N GLU A 23 -5.07 3.26 16.90
CA GLU A 23 -3.91 3.81 17.63
C GLU A 23 -4.26 4.23 19.06
N LYS A 24 -5.47 4.71 19.28
CA LYS A 24 -5.98 5.08 20.61
C LYS A 24 -6.33 3.86 21.46
N SER A 25 -6.51 2.70 20.83
CA SER A 25 -6.92 1.44 21.45
C SER A 25 -5.69 0.63 21.86
N LYS A 26 -5.23 0.77 23.11
CA LYS A 26 -4.16 -0.08 23.65
C LYS A 26 -4.68 -1.52 23.87
N ASP A 27 -3.88 -2.52 23.53
CA ASP A 27 -4.18 -3.96 23.68
C ASP A 27 -5.31 -4.51 22.79
N LEU A 28 -5.53 -3.95 21.59
CA LEU A 28 -6.52 -4.51 20.67
C LEU A 28 -6.10 -5.94 20.25
N PRO A 29 -7.00 -6.94 20.32
CA PRO A 29 -6.69 -8.27 19.83
C PRO A 29 -6.46 -8.27 18.31
N ASN A 30 -5.62 -9.19 17.85
CA ASN A 30 -5.40 -9.41 16.42
C ASN A 30 -6.70 -9.70 15.67
N HIS A 31 -6.76 -9.26 14.42
CA HIS A 31 -7.92 -9.49 13.56
C HIS A 31 -8.15 -11.00 13.37
N PRO A 32 -9.40 -11.49 13.45
CA PRO A 32 -9.71 -12.93 13.36
C PRO A 32 -9.32 -13.55 12.02
N SER A 33 -9.25 -12.77 10.94
CA SER A 33 -8.77 -13.22 9.62
C SER A 33 -7.24 -13.40 9.55
N GLY A 34 -6.52 -13.24 10.66
CA GLY A 34 -5.08 -13.46 10.73
C GLY A 34 -4.25 -12.29 10.20
N LYS A 35 -2.96 -12.55 10.00
CA LYS A 35 -1.94 -11.52 9.68
C LYS A 35 -2.23 -10.70 8.41
N VAL A 36 -3.02 -11.21 7.48
CA VAL A 36 -3.32 -10.54 6.20
C VAL A 36 -4.06 -9.22 6.39
N LEU A 37 -4.88 -9.11 7.44
CA LEU A 37 -5.62 -7.89 7.77
C LEU A 37 -4.99 -7.13 8.94
N ASN A 38 -3.78 -7.50 9.35
CA ASN A 38 -2.97 -6.64 10.19
C ASN A 38 -2.31 -5.57 9.32
N GLU A 39 -2.07 -4.41 9.92
CA GLU A 39 -1.25 -3.38 9.28
C GLU A 39 0.17 -3.88 9.10
N LEU A 40 0.74 -3.57 7.93
CA LEU A 40 2.14 -3.77 7.65
C LEU A 40 2.94 -2.67 8.36
N SER A 41 4.11 -3.03 8.90
CA SER A 41 5.08 -2.02 9.30
C SER A 41 5.63 -1.28 8.09
N GLU A 42 6.31 -0.14 8.30
CA GLU A 42 6.93 0.61 7.20
C GLU A 42 7.98 -0.23 6.48
N GLU A 43 8.70 -1.09 7.21
CA GLU A 43 9.69 -2.01 6.67
C GLU A 43 9.03 -3.12 5.84
N GLU A 44 7.97 -3.75 6.38
CA GLU A 44 7.20 -4.76 5.65
C GLU A 44 6.54 -4.18 4.39
N LEU A 45 6.12 -2.90 4.44
CA LEU A 45 5.54 -2.18 3.31
C LEU A 45 6.59 -1.85 2.25
N ALA A 46 7.83 -1.51 2.62
CA ALA A 46 8.92 -1.27 1.68
C ALA A 46 9.31 -2.52 0.89
N GLU A 47 9.13 -3.71 1.48
CA GLU A 47 9.34 -5.00 0.83
C GLU A 47 8.20 -5.38 -0.14
N VAL A 48 7.03 -4.72 -0.06
CA VAL A 48 5.93 -4.95 -1.00
C VAL A 48 6.35 -4.44 -2.38
N GLN A 49 6.45 -5.38 -3.33
CA GLN A 49 6.74 -5.07 -4.73
C GLN A 49 5.75 -4.02 -5.27
N GLY A 50 6.28 -2.86 -5.66
CA GLY A 50 5.48 -1.71 -6.13
C GLY A 50 5.44 -0.51 -5.17
N ALA A 51 5.92 -0.66 -3.93
CA ALA A 51 5.97 0.45 -2.96
C ALA A 51 7.23 1.32 -3.07
N SER A 52 8.36 0.75 -3.52
CA SER A 52 9.67 1.40 -3.35
C SER A 52 10.14 2.33 -4.49
N ASP A 53 9.60 2.26 -5.71
CA ASP A 53 9.98 3.22 -6.76
C ASP A 53 9.09 3.14 -8.02
N VAL A 54 7.91 3.78 -8.02
CA VAL A 54 7.34 4.24 -9.30
C VAL A 54 7.88 5.64 -9.53
N GLN A 55 9.07 5.73 -10.13
CA GLN A 55 9.52 6.99 -10.69
C GLN A 55 8.51 7.42 -11.77
N VAL A 56 7.71 8.44 -11.47
CA VAL A 56 6.78 9.10 -12.40
C VAL A 56 7.51 9.66 -13.63
N ALA A 57 8.85 9.66 -13.63
CA ALA A 57 9.69 10.15 -14.71
C ALA A 57 9.94 9.16 -15.86
N THR A 58 9.21 8.05 -15.98
CA THR A 58 9.22 7.23 -17.21
C THR A 58 8.25 7.77 -18.26
N THR A 59 8.20 9.10 -18.46
CA THR A 59 7.86 9.61 -19.79
C THR A 59 9.00 9.14 -20.68
N PRO A 60 8.80 8.22 -21.64
CA PRO A 60 9.88 7.87 -22.54
C PRO A 60 10.29 9.17 -23.23
N MET A 61 11.50 9.65 -22.94
CA MET A 61 12.10 10.74 -23.69
C MET A 61 12.10 10.26 -25.14
N CYS A 62 11.11 10.71 -25.90
CA CYS A 62 11.11 10.53 -27.34
C CYS A 62 12.27 11.39 -27.83
N VAL A 63 13.47 10.78 -27.91
CA VAL A 63 14.63 11.41 -28.52
C VAL A 63 14.22 11.69 -29.95
N ARG A 64 13.87 12.95 -30.24
CA ARG A 64 13.66 13.41 -31.61
C ARG A 64 15.01 13.37 -32.30
N LEU A 65 15.35 12.23 -32.88
CA LEU A 65 16.43 12.16 -33.83
C LEU A 65 15.96 12.87 -35.10
N THR A 66 16.34 14.15 -35.26
CA THR A 66 16.10 14.88 -36.50
C THR A 66 17.04 14.35 -37.58
N VAL A 67 16.60 13.31 -38.28
CA VAL A 67 17.19 12.94 -39.57
C VAL A 67 16.49 13.78 -40.64
N LEU A 68 17.20 14.78 -41.18
CA LEU A 68 16.82 15.41 -42.44
C LEU A 68 17.00 14.38 -43.58
N PRO A 69 16.16 14.43 -44.63
CA PRO A 69 14.72 14.24 -44.66
C PRO A 69 14.35 12.78 -45.03
N ALA A 70 13.07 12.47 -44.82
CA ALA A 70 12.32 11.27 -45.23
C ALA A 70 12.24 10.12 -44.20
N THR A 71 11.02 10.03 -43.65
CA THR A 71 10.45 8.95 -42.83
C THR A 71 10.87 8.91 -41.36
N SER A 72 10.04 9.54 -40.52
CA SER A 72 10.07 9.35 -39.07
C SER A 72 9.50 7.96 -38.74
N ILE A 73 10.37 7.01 -38.40
CA ILE A 73 9.93 5.74 -37.82
C ILE A 73 9.87 5.95 -36.31
N LYS A 74 8.66 5.88 -35.73
CA LYS A 74 8.49 5.80 -34.28
C LYS A 74 8.83 4.39 -33.85
N LEU A 75 10.01 4.19 -33.30
CA LEU A 75 10.34 2.94 -32.63
C LEU A 75 10.13 3.12 -31.12
N CYS A 76 8.99 2.62 -30.64
CA CYS A 76 8.75 2.44 -29.21
C CYS A 76 9.26 1.05 -28.83
N LYS A 77 10.06 0.94 -27.77
CA LYS A 77 10.45 -0.35 -27.19
C LYS A 77 9.51 -0.69 -26.04
#